data_AF-A0A7I7NK65-F1
#
_entry.id   AF-A0A7I7NK65-F1
#
_cell.length_a   1.000
_cell.length_b   1.000
_cell.length_c   1.000
_cell.angle_alpha   90.00
_cell.angle_beta   90.00
_cell.angle_gamma   90.00
#
_symmetry.space_group_name_H-M   'P 1'
#
loop_
_entity.id
_entity.type
_entity.pdbx_description
1 polymer ?
#
loop_
_entity_poly.entity_id
_entity_poly.type
_entity_poly.pdbx_seq_one_letter_code
_entity_poly.pdbx_strand_id
1 'polypeptide(L)'
;MELIPPAWAYGPTHENERAEEEHISPVWGGVLDDGRAKIVYPESARDTAVVYRCRFYTTLTASSDSEGEFEAAAKGFLNELDDWWTRFTSWVGILTGQDFVGLGGNPGGITRAYPLFTWTSDQSGQRAGVQWRYFPPPNQGIPQSKLRLSDLQTCVTAAGNQSPPAAWLFIRDARSLLRAGQARRAVLDAGTAAELAMTTLIDKYLDDTHVTDSAVRSAFGRFNNLVAKQEVLKLLRPGLLPERTRPDLIDLRNTAIHGRSREGHGWDEVTFEQAQTALEIATEIIEAAHPLASLLPSSR
;
A
#
# COMPACT_ATOMS: atom_id res chain seq x y z
N MET A 1 3.57 22.81 -3.93
CA MET A 1 4.87 22.93 -3.26
C MET A 1 5.60 21.62 -3.46
N GLU A 2 6.83 21.65 -3.95
CA GLU A 2 7.66 20.45 -4.09
C GLU A 2 8.13 20.06 -2.69
N LEU A 3 7.87 18.81 -2.26
CA LEU A 3 8.25 18.35 -0.92
C LEU A 3 9.73 17.94 -0.98
N ILE A 4 10.57 18.49 -0.11
CA ILE A 4 11.98 18.13 -0.07
C ILE A 4 12.11 16.81 0.70
N PRO A 5 12.76 15.76 0.14
CA PRO A 5 13.00 14.53 0.87
C PRO A 5 13.83 14.79 2.15
N PRO A 6 13.45 14.23 3.31
CA PRO A 6 14.22 14.42 4.54
C PRO A 6 15.57 13.70 4.47
N ALA A 7 16.56 14.22 5.20
CA ALA A 7 17.83 13.51 5.44
C ALA A 7 17.60 12.36 6.45
N TRP A 8 18.22 11.20 6.21
CA TRP A 8 18.04 10.00 7.04
C TRP A 8 19.29 9.70 7.85
N ALA A 9 19.09 9.43 9.14
CA ALA A 9 20.09 8.92 10.05
C ALA A 9 19.47 7.82 10.92
N TYR A 10 20.31 6.97 11.51
CA TYR A 10 19.89 5.92 12.43
C TYR A 10 20.53 6.11 13.81
N GLY A 11 19.78 5.81 14.86
CA GLY A 11 20.25 5.92 16.25
C GLY A 11 20.11 7.33 16.84
N PRO A 12 20.27 7.44 18.17
CA PRO A 12 20.59 8.72 18.78
C PRO A 12 21.95 9.17 18.25
N THR A 13 22.02 10.40 17.77
CA THR A 13 23.20 11.02 17.18
C THR A 13 24.15 11.59 18.25
N HIS A 14 23.68 11.70 19.50
CA HIS A 14 24.42 12.24 20.64
C HIS A 14 24.00 11.54 21.95
N GLU A 15 24.85 11.54 22.98
CA GLU A 15 24.56 10.91 24.28
C GLU A 15 23.34 11.50 25.01
N ASN A 16 23.12 12.82 24.87
CA ASN A 16 21.96 13.48 25.48
C ASN A 16 20.64 12.98 24.88
N GLU A 17 20.60 12.79 23.55
CA GLU A 17 19.43 12.22 22.85
C GLU A 17 19.14 10.79 23.33
N ARG A 18 20.19 10.02 23.62
CA ARG A 18 20.04 8.67 24.18
C ARG A 18 19.47 8.71 25.60
N ALA A 19 20.01 9.56 26.47
CA ALA A 19 19.56 9.69 27.85
C ALA A 19 18.10 10.17 27.97
N GLU A 20 17.66 11.09 27.10
CA GLU A 20 16.27 11.56 27.05
C GLU A 20 15.28 10.44 26.66
N GLU A 21 15.73 9.44 25.89
CA GLU A 21 14.86 8.44 25.27
C GLU A 21 14.93 7.04 25.91
N GLU A 22 15.88 6.80 26.84
CA GLU A 22 16.04 5.51 27.54
C GLU A 22 14.80 5.09 28.35
N HIS A 23 13.88 6.01 28.65
CA HIS A 23 12.63 5.74 29.36
C HIS A 23 11.43 5.48 28.44
N ILE A 24 11.60 5.61 27.12
CA ILE A 24 10.54 5.42 26.13
C ILE A 24 10.70 4.03 25.49
N SER A 25 9.63 3.23 25.50
CA SER A 25 9.65 1.88 24.92
C SER A 25 8.76 1.79 23.67
N PRO A 26 9.30 1.40 22.48
CA PRO A 26 10.70 1.09 22.20
C PRO A 26 11.59 2.35 22.05
N VAL A 27 12.86 2.23 22.43
CA VAL A 27 13.87 3.30 22.38
C VAL A 27 14.15 3.71 20.92
N TRP A 28 14.33 5.00 20.66
CA TRP A 28 14.73 5.50 19.34
C TRP A 28 16.02 4.85 18.83
N GLY A 29 16.00 4.41 17.56
CA GLY A 29 17.11 3.67 16.96
C GLY A 29 17.41 2.30 17.58
N GLY A 30 16.56 1.84 18.52
CA GLY A 30 16.65 0.49 19.06
C GLY A 30 16.26 -0.54 18.00
N VAL A 31 17.19 -1.40 17.63
CA VAL A 31 16.91 -2.56 16.77
C VAL A 31 16.49 -3.71 17.67
N LEU A 32 15.25 -4.17 17.53
CA LEU A 32 14.84 -5.42 18.18
C LEU A 32 15.16 -6.59 17.26
N ASP A 33 15.76 -7.63 17.84
CA ASP A 33 16.02 -8.90 17.18
C ASP A 33 14.68 -9.62 16.90
N ASP A 34 14.59 -10.31 15.77
CA ASP A 34 13.38 -10.95 15.24
C ASP A 34 12.93 -12.20 16.02
N GLY A 35 13.45 -12.40 17.24
CA GLY A 35 12.87 -13.38 18.15
C GLY A 35 13.61 -13.73 19.45
N ARG A 36 14.79 -13.18 19.81
CA ARG A 36 15.49 -13.62 21.04
C ARG A 36 16.19 -12.59 21.92
N ALA A 37 16.44 -11.36 21.49
CA ALA A 37 17.16 -10.36 22.31
C ALA A 37 16.26 -9.20 22.77
N LYS A 38 16.49 -8.73 24.01
CA LYS A 38 15.66 -7.72 24.69
C LYS A 38 15.89 -6.28 24.22
N ILE A 39 16.96 -5.99 23.50
CA ILE A 39 17.32 -4.76 22.73
C ILE A 39 18.71 -5.06 22.13
N VAL A 40 18.94 -4.76 20.85
CA VAL A 40 20.25 -4.91 20.19
C VAL A 40 20.67 -3.55 19.62
N TYR A 41 21.90 -3.13 19.90
CA TYR A 41 22.44 -1.87 19.33
C TYR A 41 22.81 -2.08 17.85
N PRO A 42 22.81 -1.03 17.01
CA PRO A 42 23.02 -1.14 15.56
C PRO A 42 24.29 -1.89 15.16
N GLU A 43 25.34 -1.78 15.97
CA GLU A 43 26.64 -2.44 15.75
C GLU A 43 26.59 -3.97 15.87
N SER A 44 25.51 -4.49 16.45
CA SER A 44 25.27 -5.92 16.72
C SER A 44 24.08 -6.50 15.93
N ALA A 45 23.47 -5.70 15.04
CA ALA A 45 22.32 -6.13 14.25
C ALA A 45 22.75 -7.05 13.08
N ARG A 46 21.99 -8.14 12.88
CA ARG A 46 22.11 -9.05 11.72
C ARG A 46 21.65 -8.36 10.42
N ASP A 47 21.70 -9.07 9.30
CA ASP A 47 21.28 -8.62 7.94
C ASP A 47 19.85 -8.04 7.84
N THR A 48 19.06 -8.09 8.91
CA THR A 48 17.75 -7.44 9.00
C THR A 48 17.47 -6.84 10.38
N ALA A 49 16.67 -5.77 10.37
CA ALA A 49 16.16 -5.07 11.53
C ALA A 49 14.68 -4.75 11.34
N VAL A 50 13.92 -4.73 12.44
CA VAL A 50 12.55 -4.20 12.46
C VAL A 50 12.58 -2.78 13.03
N VAL A 51 12.03 -1.83 12.28
CA VAL A 51 11.93 -0.42 12.70
C VAL A 51 10.57 -0.21 13.37
N TYR A 52 10.59 0.05 14.67
CA TYR A 52 9.36 0.30 15.46
C TYR A 52 9.01 1.78 15.57
N ARG A 53 9.99 2.67 15.41
CA ARG A 53 9.80 4.12 15.57
C ARG A 53 10.67 4.88 14.58
N CYS A 54 10.06 5.85 13.91
CA CYS A 54 10.69 6.86 13.06
C CYS A 54 10.63 8.22 13.76
N ARG A 55 11.66 9.05 13.63
CA ARG A 55 11.71 10.42 14.15
C ARG A 55 11.95 11.38 13.01
N PHE A 56 11.26 12.51 13.08
CA PHE A 56 11.43 13.64 12.18
C PHE A 56 11.73 14.87 13.03
N TYR A 57 12.65 15.72 12.55
CA TYR A 57 12.93 16.99 13.17
C TYR A 57 13.16 18.04 12.09
N THR A 58 12.86 19.29 12.43
CA THR A 58 13.15 20.45 11.60
C THR A 58 13.49 21.64 12.50
N THR A 59 14.08 22.68 11.95
CA THR A 59 14.31 23.95 12.65
C THR A 59 13.44 25.01 11.98
N LEU A 60 12.60 25.65 12.76
CA LEU A 60 11.72 26.73 12.31
C LEU A 60 12.23 28.05 12.87
N THR A 61 12.20 29.11 12.04
CA THR A 61 12.48 30.47 12.50
C THR A 61 11.15 31.16 12.75
N ALA A 62 10.99 31.79 13.91
CA ALA A 62 9.83 32.59 14.27
C ALA A 62 10.29 33.85 15.02
N SER A 63 9.57 34.95 14.84
CA SER A 63 9.83 36.17 15.62
C SER A 63 9.40 35.97 17.07
N SER A 64 10.14 36.57 18.01
CA SER A 64 9.82 36.55 19.44
C SER A 64 8.52 37.27 19.78
N ASP A 65 8.07 38.15 18.89
CA ASP A 65 7.02 39.13 19.14
C ASP A 65 5.65 38.66 18.61
N SER A 66 5.59 37.49 17.98
CA SER A 66 4.39 36.89 17.42
C SER A 66 4.12 35.53 18.05
N GLU A 67 3.28 35.50 19.10
CA GLU A 67 2.86 34.26 19.78
C GLU A 67 2.24 33.21 18.85
N GLY A 68 1.79 33.60 17.65
CA GLY A 68 1.17 32.70 16.67
C GLY A 68 2.08 32.23 15.53
N GLU A 69 3.25 32.84 15.32
CA GLU A 69 4.09 32.54 14.14
C GLU A 69 4.73 31.15 14.23
N PHE A 70 5.26 30.80 15.41
CA PHE A 70 5.82 29.47 15.63
C PHE A 70 4.76 28.37 15.47
N GLU A 71 3.58 28.55 16.08
CA GLU A 71 2.49 27.57 16.00
C GLU A 71 1.97 27.41 14.56
N ALA A 72 1.88 28.50 13.80
CA ALA A 72 1.51 28.45 12.39
C ALA A 72 2.56 27.70 11.55
N ALA A 73 3.84 27.97 11.77
CA ALA A 73 4.94 27.29 11.07
C ALA A 73 5.01 25.80 11.45
N ALA A 74 4.85 25.47 12.73
CA ALA A 74 4.82 24.10 13.24
C ALA A 74 3.65 23.31 12.65
N LYS A 75 2.45 23.92 12.59
CA LYS A 75 1.30 23.32 11.93
C LYS A 75 1.53 23.09 10.43
N GLY A 76 2.17 24.04 9.75
CA GLY A 76 2.57 23.90 8.34
C GLY A 76 3.48 22.69 8.13
N PHE A 77 4.55 22.59 8.93
CA PHE A 77 5.46 21.45 8.92
C PHE A 77 4.76 20.12 9.18
N LEU A 78 3.85 20.05 10.17
CA LEU A 78 3.14 18.81 10.50
C LEU A 78 2.24 18.34 9.35
N ASN A 79 1.56 19.26 8.65
CA ASN A 79 0.76 18.90 7.48
C ASN A 79 1.63 18.41 6.32
N GLU A 80 2.76 19.07 6.05
CA GLU A 80 3.71 18.63 5.02
C GLU A 80 4.32 17.27 5.34
N LEU A 81 4.62 17.03 6.62
CA LEU A 81 5.14 15.75 7.10
C LEU A 81 4.12 14.63 6.95
N ASP A 82 2.84 14.88 7.26
CA ASP A 82 1.76 13.90 7.10
C ASP A 82 1.52 13.55 5.63
N ASP A 83 1.50 14.57 4.75
CA ASP A 83 1.43 14.40 3.30
C ASP A 83 2.62 13.58 2.77
N TRP A 84 3.83 13.92 3.18
CA TRP A 84 5.05 13.21 2.78
C TRP A 84 5.05 11.77 3.31
N TRP A 85 4.66 11.54 4.57
CA TRP A 85 4.60 10.21 5.19
C TRP A 85 3.59 9.30 4.48
N THR A 86 2.44 9.87 4.10
CA THR A 86 1.42 9.16 3.31
C THR A 86 1.98 8.74 1.95
N ARG A 87 2.71 9.61 1.25
CA ARG A 87 3.35 9.27 -0.03
C ARG A 87 4.46 8.23 0.15
N PHE A 88 5.29 8.39 1.18
CA PHE A 88 6.38 7.48 1.49
C PHE A 88 5.88 6.05 1.74
N THR A 89 4.92 5.89 2.66
CA THR A 89 4.33 4.57 2.97
C THR A 89 3.59 3.97 1.77
N SER A 90 3.00 4.80 0.91
CA SER A 90 2.43 4.37 -0.36
C SER A 90 3.48 3.79 -1.30
N TRP A 91 4.60 4.49 -1.53
CA TRP A 91 5.71 4.01 -2.35
C TRP A 91 6.31 2.72 -1.82
N VAL A 92 6.52 2.63 -0.50
CA VAL A 92 7.01 1.40 0.14
C VAL A 92 6.04 0.25 -0.12
N GLY A 93 4.73 0.45 0.07
CA GLY A 93 3.74 -0.60 -0.17
C GLY A 93 3.60 -1.01 -1.63
N ILE A 94 3.81 -0.09 -2.57
CA ILE A 94 3.83 -0.38 -4.01
C ILE A 94 5.06 -1.22 -4.37
N LEU A 95 6.25 -0.81 -3.91
CA LEU A 95 7.52 -1.43 -4.31
C LEU A 95 7.82 -2.76 -3.62
N THR A 96 7.57 -2.82 -2.31
CA THR A 96 7.95 -3.99 -1.50
C THR A 96 6.78 -4.91 -1.20
N GLY A 97 5.56 -4.42 -1.47
CA GLY A 97 4.35 -5.05 -1.02
C GLY A 97 4.11 -4.90 0.48
N GLN A 98 4.92 -4.20 1.29
CA GLN A 98 4.60 -4.03 2.71
C GLN A 98 3.25 -3.33 2.92
N ASP A 99 2.45 -3.82 3.87
CA ASP A 99 1.10 -3.29 4.11
C ASP A 99 1.12 -2.23 5.21
N PHE A 100 1.15 -0.96 4.80
CA PHE A 100 1.02 0.20 5.69
C PHE A 100 -0.41 0.74 5.78
N VAL A 101 -1.31 0.30 4.89
CA VAL A 101 -2.66 0.89 4.78
C VAL A 101 -3.69 0.16 5.63
N GLY A 102 -3.52 -1.14 5.85
CA GLY A 102 -4.37 -1.92 6.74
C GLY A 102 -5.86 -1.95 6.35
N LEU A 103 -6.21 -1.68 5.08
CA LEU A 103 -7.60 -1.54 4.61
C LEU A 103 -8.41 -2.84 4.69
N GLY A 104 -7.72 -3.99 4.68
CA GLY A 104 -8.30 -5.31 4.94
C GLY A 104 -8.38 -5.67 6.42
N GLY A 105 -7.64 -4.95 7.28
CA GLY A 105 -7.61 -5.12 8.72
C GLY A 105 -8.92 -4.68 9.34
N ASN A 106 -9.92 -5.57 9.37
CA ASN A 106 -11.07 -5.37 10.22
C ASN A 106 -10.60 -5.51 11.69
N PRO A 107 -10.67 -4.45 12.52
CA PRO A 107 -10.25 -4.54 13.93
C PRO A 107 -11.22 -5.37 14.80
N GLY A 108 -12.39 -5.78 14.29
CA GLY A 108 -13.56 -5.95 15.15
C GLY A 108 -14.13 -7.36 15.36
N GLY A 109 -13.45 -8.43 14.98
CA GLY A 109 -13.84 -9.76 15.47
C GLY A 109 -13.47 -9.86 16.96
N ILE A 110 -14.38 -10.30 17.84
CA ILE A 110 -14.07 -10.49 19.28
C ILE A 110 -12.78 -11.32 19.50
N THR A 111 -12.49 -12.21 18.55
CA THR A 111 -11.34 -13.11 18.53
C THR A 111 -10.00 -12.44 18.17
N ARG A 112 -10.04 -11.23 17.60
CA ARG A 112 -8.90 -10.49 17.07
C ARG A 112 -8.56 -9.22 17.87
N ALA A 113 -9.55 -8.66 18.57
CA ALA A 113 -9.37 -7.52 19.48
C ALA A 113 -8.92 -7.95 20.88
N TYR A 114 -9.31 -9.14 21.33
CA TYR A 114 -9.01 -9.65 22.66
C TYR A 114 -8.61 -11.13 22.63
N PRO A 115 -7.75 -11.59 23.55
CA PRO A 115 -7.54 -13.01 23.76
C PRO A 115 -8.87 -13.67 24.14
N LEU A 116 -9.23 -14.76 23.45
CA LEU A 116 -10.39 -15.55 23.82
C LEU A 116 -10.05 -16.52 24.92
N PHE A 117 -10.89 -16.59 25.93
CA PHE A 117 -10.80 -17.62 26.96
C PHE A 117 -11.77 -18.75 26.62
N THR A 118 -11.22 -19.92 26.34
CA THR A 118 -11.98 -21.16 26.16
C THR A 118 -11.80 -22.05 27.39
N TRP A 119 -12.85 -22.74 27.82
CA TRP A 119 -12.79 -23.69 28.94
C TRP A 119 -13.58 -24.96 28.59
N THR A 120 -13.22 -26.07 29.23
CA THR A 120 -14.02 -27.29 29.25
C THR A 120 -14.87 -27.32 30.53
N SER A 121 -15.77 -28.29 30.67
CA SER A 121 -16.48 -28.53 31.93
C SER A 121 -16.05 -29.86 32.55
N ASP A 122 -15.99 -29.90 33.88
CA ASP A 122 -15.82 -31.15 34.62
C ASP A 122 -17.14 -31.94 34.74
N GLN A 123 -17.09 -33.10 35.41
CA GLN A 123 -18.25 -33.99 35.59
C GLN A 123 -19.39 -33.36 36.40
N SER A 124 -19.12 -32.28 37.14
CA SER A 124 -20.10 -31.51 37.91
C SER A 124 -20.65 -30.30 37.14
N GLY A 125 -20.22 -30.11 35.89
CA GLY A 125 -20.62 -28.99 35.04
C GLY A 125 -19.87 -27.69 35.36
N GLN A 126 -18.87 -27.73 36.23
CA GLN A 126 -18.06 -26.55 36.58
C GLN A 126 -16.96 -26.32 35.54
N ARG A 127 -16.54 -25.06 35.37
CA ARG A 127 -15.50 -24.70 34.40
C ARG A 127 -14.16 -25.31 34.80
N ALA A 128 -13.51 -25.96 33.85
CA ALA A 128 -12.18 -26.56 33.97
C ALA A 128 -11.33 -26.27 32.72
N GLY A 129 -10.01 -26.46 32.81
CA GLY A 129 -9.13 -26.42 31.63
C GLY A 129 -9.13 -25.09 30.84
N VAL A 130 -9.09 -23.95 31.53
CA VAL A 130 -9.08 -22.63 30.87
C VAL A 130 -7.83 -22.47 30.00
N GLN A 131 -8.03 -22.11 28.75
CA GLN A 131 -6.98 -21.76 27.79
C GLN A 131 -7.28 -20.41 27.19
N TRP A 132 -6.27 -19.54 27.09
CA TRP A 132 -6.36 -18.34 26.28
C TRP A 132 -5.90 -18.65 24.86
N ARG A 133 -6.60 -18.09 23.87
CA ARG A 133 -6.27 -18.21 22.44
C ARG A 133 -6.16 -16.81 21.86
N TYR A 134 -5.03 -16.53 21.25
CA TYR A 134 -4.82 -15.33 20.46
C TYR A 134 -4.86 -15.70 18.98
N PHE A 135 -5.72 -15.03 18.22
CA PHE A 135 -5.76 -15.17 16.78
C PHE A 135 -5.04 -13.97 16.18
N PRO A 136 -3.81 -14.15 15.64
CA PRO A 136 -3.11 -13.05 15.01
C PRO A 136 -3.93 -12.49 13.84
N PRO A 137 -3.78 -11.19 13.53
CA PRO A 137 -4.41 -10.61 12.36
C PRO A 137 -3.97 -11.37 11.09
N PRO A 138 -4.87 -11.53 10.10
CA PRO A 138 -4.64 -12.34 8.90
C PRO A 138 -3.46 -11.86 8.04
N ASN A 139 -2.95 -10.65 8.30
CA ASN A 139 -1.79 -10.09 7.62
C ASN A 139 -0.46 -10.80 7.98
N GLN A 140 -0.47 -11.73 8.95
CA GLN A 140 0.71 -12.51 9.31
C GLN A 140 0.84 -13.76 8.42
N GLY A 141 1.72 -13.71 7.41
CA GLY A 141 2.11 -14.93 6.68
C GLY A 141 2.54 -14.75 5.23
N ILE A 142 2.31 -13.59 4.61
CA ILE A 142 2.82 -13.32 3.25
C ILE A 142 4.22 -12.72 3.36
N PRO A 143 5.25 -13.30 2.71
CA PRO A 143 6.60 -12.76 2.74
C PRO A 143 6.59 -11.32 2.25
N GLN A 144 6.93 -10.39 3.14
CA GLN A 144 7.24 -9.03 2.75
C GLN A 144 8.66 -9.03 2.19
N SER A 145 8.87 -8.43 1.02
CA SER A 145 10.23 -8.13 0.61
C SER A 145 10.85 -7.24 1.67
N LYS A 146 12.00 -7.66 2.19
CA LYS A 146 12.80 -6.85 3.10
C LYS A 146 13.08 -5.53 2.38
N LEU A 147 12.73 -4.40 3.01
CA LEU A 147 13.01 -3.09 2.45
C LEU A 147 14.52 -2.89 2.45
N ARG A 148 15.14 -2.97 1.27
CA ARG A 148 16.57 -2.74 1.12
C ARG A 148 16.87 -1.26 1.29
N LEU A 149 18.10 -0.91 1.66
CA LEU A 149 18.51 0.49 1.78
C LEU A 149 18.27 1.28 0.48
N SER A 150 18.53 0.67 -0.69
CA SER A 150 18.26 1.26 -1.99
C SER A 150 16.78 1.56 -2.21
N ASP A 151 15.91 0.62 -1.83
CA ASP A 151 14.46 0.74 -2.00
C ASP A 151 13.90 1.80 -1.05
N LEU A 152 14.43 1.85 0.18
CA LEU A 152 14.11 2.89 1.16
C LEU A 152 14.47 4.27 0.60
N GLN A 153 15.72 4.49 0.18
CA GLN A 153 16.19 5.77 -0.38
C GLN A 153 15.37 6.19 -1.61
N THR A 154 15.01 5.21 -2.45
CA THR A 154 14.17 5.43 -3.62
C THR A 154 12.76 5.89 -3.21
N CYS A 155 12.12 5.23 -2.24
CA CYS A 155 10.79 5.61 -1.75
C CYS A 155 10.79 7.01 -1.12
N VAL A 156 11.82 7.31 -0.33
CA VAL A 156 12.01 8.62 0.32
C VAL A 156 12.07 9.74 -0.71
N THR A 157 12.92 9.55 -1.72
CA THR A 157 13.13 10.54 -2.77
C THR A 157 11.87 10.68 -3.62
N ALA A 158 11.24 9.57 -4.01
CA ALA A 158 9.99 9.58 -4.76
C ALA A 158 8.86 10.30 -4.01
N ALA A 159 8.74 10.11 -2.69
CA ALA A 159 7.72 10.74 -1.86
C ALA A 159 7.84 12.28 -1.81
N GLY A 160 9.07 12.80 -1.86
CA GLY A 160 9.31 14.24 -2.00
C GLY A 160 8.88 14.77 -3.37
N ASN A 161 9.25 14.03 -4.42
CA ASN A 161 9.04 14.48 -5.80
C ASN A 161 7.59 14.39 -6.25
N GLN A 162 6.91 13.26 -5.98
CA GLN A 162 5.57 13.01 -6.52
C GLN A 162 4.75 11.99 -5.73
N SER A 163 3.43 12.16 -5.79
CA SER A 163 2.49 11.12 -5.35
C SER A 163 2.46 9.95 -6.34
N PRO A 164 2.28 8.71 -5.87
CA PRO A 164 2.03 7.60 -6.77
C PRO A 164 0.76 7.82 -7.61
N PRO A 165 0.73 7.39 -8.88
CA PRO A 165 -0.50 7.38 -9.66
C PRO A 165 -1.62 6.61 -8.95
N ALA A 166 -2.87 7.09 -9.08
CA ALA A 166 -4.02 6.48 -8.41
C ALA A 166 -4.16 4.97 -8.71
N ALA A 167 -3.83 4.53 -9.92
CA ALA A 167 -3.86 3.13 -10.29
C ALA A 167 -2.90 2.27 -9.43
N TRP A 168 -1.70 2.78 -9.12
CA TRP A 168 -0.77 2.10 -8.23
C TRP A 168 -1.27 2.05 -6.78
N LEU A 169 -1.97 3.10 -6.31
CA LEU A 169 -2.60 3.10 -4.99
C LEU A 169 -3.68 2.00 -4.90
N PHE A 170 -4.51 1.82 -5.92
CA PHE A 170 -5.49 0.73 -5.95
C PHE A 170 -4.84 -0.66 -5.94
N ILE A 171 -3.68 -0.86 -6.57
CA ILE A 171 -2.94 -2.14 -6.49
C ILE A 171 -2.42 -2.39 -5.07
N ARG A 172 -1.85 -1.36 -4.43
CA ARG A 172 -1.43 -1.42 -3.02
C ARG A 172 -2.61 -1.81 -2.12
N ASP A 173 -3.76 -1.21 -2.35
CA ASP A 173 -4.97 -1.43 -1.54
C ASP A 173 -5.57 -2.82 -1.79
N ALA A 174 -5.65 -3.24 -3.05
CA ALA A 174 -6.07 -4.58 -3.44
C ALA A 174 -5.17 -5.66 -2.83
N ARG A 175 -3.86 -5.44 -2.76
CA ARG A 175 -2.92 -6.33 -2.05
C ARG A 175 -3.31 -6.44 -0.58
N SER A 176 -3.47 -5.32 0.14
CA SER A 176 -3.87 -5.32 1.57
C SER A 176 -5.18 -6.08 1.79
N LEU A 177 -6.19 -5.86 0.94
CA LEU A 177 -7.48 -6.53 1.00
C LEU A 177 -7.35 -8.04 0.78
N LEU A 178 -6.57 -8.45 -0.22
CA LEU A 178 -6.32 -9.85 -0.51
C LEU A 178 -5.65 -10.56 0.66
N ARG A 179 -4.65 -9.93 1.30
CA ARG A 179 -3.98 -10.47 2.51
C ARG A 179 -4.95 -10.68 3.66
N ALA A 180 -5.96 -9.82 3.77
CA ALA A 180 -6.98 -9.94 4.79
C ALA A 180 -8.10 -10.93 4.45
N GLY A 181 -7.99 -11.67 3.34
CA GLY A 181 -9.00 -12.62 2.87
C GLY A 181 -10.21 -11.95 2.22
N GLN A 182 -10.12 -10.66 1.86
CA GLN A 182 -11.22 -9.91 1.26
C GLN A 182 -11.15 -9.95 -0.28
N ALA A 183 -11.16 -11.18 -0.84
CA ALA A 183 -10.92 -11.46 -2.25
C ALA A 183 -11.83 -10.63 -3.19
N ARG A 184 -13.13 -10.56 -2.89
CA ARG A 184 -14.08 -9.74 -3.67
C ARG A 184 -13.67 -8.27 -3.75
N ARG A 185 -13.33 -7.65 -2.61
CA ARG A 185 -12.92 -6.23 -2.57
C ARG A 185 -11.59 -6.02 -3.30
N ALA A 186 -10.66 -6.95 -3.16
CA ALA A 186 -9.40 -6.90 -3.89
C ALA A 186 -9.61 -6.91 -5.41
N VAL A 187 -10.52 -7.74 -5.93
CA VAL A 187 -10.88 -7.76 -7.36
C VAL A 187 -11.50 -6.43 -7.82
N LEU A 188 -12.33 -5.80 -7.00
CA LEU A 188 -12.93 -4.50 -7.33
C LEU A 188 -11.86 -3.41 -7.47
N ASP A 189 -10.91 -3.37 -6.55
CA ASP A 189 -9.81 -2.40 -6.58
C ASP A 189 -8.85 -2.71 -7.74
N ALA A 190 -8.50 -3.97 -7.99
CA ALA A 190 -7.67 -4.38 -9.14
C ALA A 190 -8.32 -3.98 -10.48
N GLY A 191 -9.62 -4.22 -10.65
CA GLY A 191 -10.32 -3.82 -11.86
C GLY A 191 -10.46 -2.31 -12.01
N THR A 192 -10.62 -1.57 -10.90
CA THR A 192 -10.60 -0.10 -10.93
C THR A 192 -9.22 0.43 -11.33
N ALA A 193 -8.15 -0.19 -10.83
CA ALA A 193 -6.78 0.14 -11.19
C ALA A 193 -6.53 -0.06 -12.70
N ALA A 194 -6.94 -1.22 -13.23
CA ALA A 194 -6.86 -1.51 -14.65
C ALA A 194 -7.70 -0.54 -15.49
N GLU A 195 -8.86 -0.11 -15.00
CA GLU A 195 -9.70 0.87 -15.68
C GLU A 195 -8.98 2.20 -15.91
N LEU A 196 -8.33 2.70 -14.87
CA LEU A 196 -7.56 3.95 -14.91
C LEU A 196 -6.33 3.82 -15.82
N ALA A 197 -5.62 2.69 -15.73
CA ALA A 197 -4.47 2.41 -16.57
C ALA A 197 -4.83 2.29 -18.06
N MET A 198 -5.90 1.58 -18.41
CA MET A 198 -6.37 1.50 -19.80
C MET A 198 -6.79 2.86 -20.35
N THR A 199 -7.41 3.71 -19.51
CA THR A 199 -7.73 5.09 -19.89
C THR A 199 -6.47 5.86 -20.23
N THR A 200 -5.46 5.78 -19.35
CA THR A 200 -4.14 6.41 -19.58
C THR A 200 -3.48 5.91 -20.87
N LEU A 201 -3.56 4.61 -21.17
CA LEU A 201 -2.97 4.02 -22.38
C LEU A 201 -3.65 4.52 -23.67
N ILE A 202 -4.97 4.69 -23.63
CA ILE A 202 -5.73 5.27 -24.75
C ILE A 202 -5.32 6.73 -24.93
N ASP A 203 -5.25 7.52 -23.85
CA ASP A 203 -4.86 8.93 -23.92
C ASP A 203 -3.43 9.08 -24.47
N LYS A 204 -2.48 8.28 -23.98
CA LYS A 204 -1.10 8.24 -24.50
C LYS A 204 -1.06 7.90 -25.97
N TYR A 205 -1.87 6.94 -26.45
CA TYR A 205 -1.93 6.64 -27.88
C TYR A 205 -2.44 7.83 -28.70
N LEU A 206 -3.48 8.52 -28.24
CA LEU A 206 -4.02 9.70 -28.92
C LEU A 206 -3.02 10.86 -28.97
N ASP A 207 -2.24 11.01 -27.90
CA ASP A 207 -1.17 12.01 -27.82
C ASP A 207 0.01 11.64 -28.75
N ASP A 208 0.47 10.38 -28.70
CA ASP A 208 1.56 9.83 -29.54
C ASP A 208 1.24 9.92 -31.04
N THR A 209 -0.03 9.75 -31.40
CA THR A 209 -0.52 9.84 -32.80
C THR A 209 -0.95 11.25 -33.20
N HIS A 210 -0.76 12.23 -32.32
CA HIS A 210 -1.08 13.64 -32.53
C HIS A 210 -2.53 13.87 -32.99
N VAL A 211 -3.47 13.08 -32.46
CA VAL A 211 -4.90 13.28 -32.72
C VAL A 211 -5.35 14.54 -31.98
N THR A 212 -5.53 15.63 -32.73
CA THR A 212 -5.99 16.93 -32.21
C THR A 212 -7.49 17.14 -32.33
N ASP A 213 -8.20 16.30 -33.08
CA ASP A 213 -9.64 16.42 -33.28
C ASP A 213 -10.40 16.11 -31.98
N SER A 214 -11.06 17.14 -31.43
CA SER A 214 -11.83 17.05 -30.19
C SER A 214 -13.03 16.12 -30.29
N ALA A 215 -13.62 15.94 -31.48
CA ALA A 215 -14.74 15.01 -31.70
C ALA A 215 -14.25 13.56 -31.63
N VAL A 216 -13.06 13.27 -32.18
CA VAL A 216 -12.43 11.94 -32.07
C VAL A 216 -12.08 11.64 -30.61
N ARG A 217 -11.44 12.58 -29.89
CA ARG A 217 -11.16 12.42 -28.45
C ARG A 217 -12.44 12.21 -27.63
N SER A 218 -13.49 12.98 -27.92
CA SER A 218 -14.79 12.83 -27.27
C SER A 218 -15.46 11.49 -27.58
N ALA A 219 -15.27 10.94 -28.78
CA ALA A 219 -15.78 9.62 -29.14
C ALA A 219 -15.10 8.51 -28.33
N PHE A 220 -13.78 8.61 -28.10
CA PHE A 220 -13.06 7.68 -27.22
C PHE A 220 -13.53 7.78 -25.76
N GLY A 221 -13.83 9.00 -25.28
CA GLY A 221 -14.43 9.23 -23.97
C GLY A 221 -15.86 8.69 -23.78
N ARG A 222 -16.45 8.02 -24.78
CA ARG A 222 -17.72 7.27 -24.63
C ARG A 222 -17.49 5.82 -24.24
N PHE A 223 -16.27 5.29 -24.40
CA PHE A 223 -15.92 3.93 -24.01
C PHE A 223 -15.58 3.86 -22.51
N ASN A 224 -16.60 4.07 -21.68
CA ASN A 224 -16.43 4.30 -20.23
C ASN A 224 -16.51 3.05 -19.36
N ASN A 225 -16.50 1.86 -19.96
CA ASN A 225 -16.44 0.61 -19.21
C ASN A 225 -15.23 -0.22 -19.61
N LEU A 226 -14.78 -1.11 -18.71
CA LEU A 226 -13.58 -1.91 -18.90
C LEU A 226 -13.60 -2.73 -20.20
N VAL A 227 -14.77 -3.29 -20.54
CA VAL A 227 -14.96 -4.10 -21.75
C VAL A 227 -14.66 -3.27 -22.99
N ALA A 228 -15.26 -2.09 -23.09
CA ALA A 228 -15.06 -1.21 -24.22
C ALA A 228 -13.61 -0.71 -24.32
N LYS A 229 -12.99 -0.36 -23.19
CA LYS A 229 -11.57 0.05 -23.14
C LYS A 229 -10.64 -1.06 -23.60
N GLN A 230 -10.89 -2.30 -23.19
CA GLN A 230 -10.13 -3.46 -23.66
C GLN A 230 -10.22 -3.64 -25.17
N GLU A 231 -11.43 -3.60 -25.73
CA GLU A 231 -11.63 -3.81 -27.17
C GLU A 231 -11.01 -2.68 -28.01
N VAL A 232 -11.10 -1.43 -27.52
CA VAL A 232 -10.37 -0.31 -28.11
C VAL A 232 -8.87 -0.55 -28.09
N LEU A 233 -8.30 -0.92 -26.93
CA LEU A 233 -6.85 -1.14 -26.83
C LEU A 233 -6.36 -2.31 -27.68
N LYS A 234 -7.15 -3.39 -27.81
CA LYS A 234 -6.82 -4.49 -28.74
C LYS A 234 -6.73 -4.01 -30.19
N LEU A 235 -7.59 -3.07 -30.59
CA LEU A 235 -7.58 -2.49 -31.93
C LEU A 235 -6.39 -1.54 -32.12
N LEU A 236 -6.14 -0.66 -31.14
CA LEU A 236 -5.11 0.39 -31.25
C LEU A 236 -3.69 -0.13 -31.02
N ARG A 237 -3.52 -1.08 -30.10
CA ARG A 237 -2.22 -1.67 -29.70
C ARG A 237 -2.36 -3.18 -29.44
N PRO A 238 -2.42 -4.00 -30.51
CA PRO A 238 -2.49 -5.45 -30.39
C PRO A 238 -1.34 -6.01 -29.54
N GLY A 239 -1.63 -6.94 -28.64
CA GLY A 239 -0.64 -7.58 -27.76
C GLY A 239 -0.21 -6.77 -26.53
N LEU A 240 -0.72 -5.53 -26.36
CA LEU A 240 -0.40 -4.72 -25.18
C LEU A 240 -1.01 -5.26 -23.88
N LEU A 241 -2.22 -5.82 -23.97
CA LEU A 241 -2.93 -6.35 -22.81
C LEU A 241 -2.68 -7.86 -22.67
N PRO A 242 -2.54 -8.39 -21.44
CA PRO A 242 -2.43 -9.82 -21.21
C PRO A 242 -3.60 -10.60 -21.83
N GLU A 243 -3.34 -11.77 -22.44
CA GLU A 243 -4.36 -12.52 -23.20
C GLU A 243 -5.61 -12.82 -22.36
N ARG A 244 -5.42 -13.16 -21.08
CA ARG A 244 -6.49 -13.53 -20.15
C ARG A 244 -7.11 -12.34 -19.42
N THR A 245 -6.83 -11.10 -19.84
CA THR A 245 -7.42 -9.89 -19.25
C THR A 245 -8.95 -9.96 -19.16
N ARG A 246 -9.61 -10.47 -20.21
CA ARG A 246 -11.08 -10.54 -20.23
C ARG A 246 -11.64 -11.50 -19.17
N PRO A 247 -11.37 -12.82 -19.25
CA PRO A 247 -11.95 -13.78 -18.32
C PRO A 247 -11.47 -13.59 -16.86
N ASP A 248 -10.17 -13.32 -16.66
CA ASP A 248 -9.58 -13.42 -15.32
C ASP A 248 -9.60 -12.09 -14.54
N LEU A 249 -9.90 -10.97 -15.19
CA LEU A 249 -10.01 -9.66 -14.54
C LEU A 249 -11.36 -9.00 -14.81
N ILE A 250 -11.74 -8.78 -16.07
CA ILE A 250 -12.92 -7.96 -16.40
C ILE A 250 -14.21 -8.66 -15.99
N ASP A 251 -14.39 -9.90 -16.43
CA ASP A 251 -15.63 -10.63 -16.17
C ASP A 251 -15.73 -11.02 -14.68
N LEU A 252 -14.60 -11.32 -14.04
CA LEU A 252 -14.52 -11.54 -12.60
C LEU A 252 -14.91 -10.28 -11.82
N ARG A 253 -14.39 -9.10 -12.18
CA ARG A 253 -14.78 -7.83 -11.55
C ARG A 253 -16.24 -7.49 -11.77
N ASN A 254 -16.78 -7.72 -12.97
CA ASN A 254 -18.19 -7.50 -13.25
C ASN A 254 -19.08 -8.43 -12.39
N THR A 255 -18.67 -9.67 -12.20
CA THR A 255 -19.33 -10.61 -11.28
C THR A 255 -19.26 -10.10 -9.83
N ALA A 256 -18.10 -9.64 -9.38
CA ALA A 256 -17.90 -9.06 -8.05
C ALA A 256 -18.77 -7.81 -7.81
N ILE A 257 -19.00 -6.98 -8.82
CA ILE A 257 -19.89 -5.80 -8.71
C ILE A 257 -21.36 -6.20 -8.69
N HIS A 258 -21.80 -6.94 -9.71
CA HIS A 258 -23.23 -7.17 -9.95
C HIS A 258 -23.81 -8.32 -9.14
N GLY A 259 -22.96 -9.10 -8.48
CA GLY A 259 -23.37 -10.14 -7.55
C GLY A 259 -23.78 -11.46 -8.20
N ARG A 260 -23.71 -11.57 -9.53
CA ARG A 260 -23.99 -12.80 -10.29
C ARG A 260 -23.19 -12.79 -11.59
N SER A 261 -22.62 -13.92 -11.96
CA SER A 261 -22.02 -14.14 -13.27
C SER A 261 -23.10 -14.49 -14.29
N ARG A 262 -22.76 -14.44 -15.59
CA ARG A 262 -23.66 -14.91 -16.67
C ARG A 262 -23.98 -16.40 -16.58
N GLU A 263 -23.13 -17.17 -15.91
CA GLU A 263 -23.25 -18.62 -15.71
C GLU A 263 -23.98 -18.98 -14.41
N GLY A 264 -24.41 -17.99 -13.62
CA GLY A 264 -25.17 -18.19 -12.39
C GLY A 264 -24.32 -18.26 -11.11
N HIS A 265 -23.00 -18.20 -11.23
CA HIS A 265 -22.08 -18.16 -10.08
C HIS A 265 -22.22 -16.86 -9.29
N GLY A 266 -22.26 -16.96 -7.97
CA GLY A 266 -22.39 -15.82 -7.06
C GLY A 266 -21.07 -15.09 -6.81
N TRP A 267 -21.13 -13.88 -6.25
CA TRP A 267 -19.93 -13.12 -5.85
C TRP A 267 -19.21 -13.72 -4.64
N ASP A 268 -19.89 -14.56 -3.88
CA ASP A 268 -19.39 -15.36 -2.76
C ASP A 268 -18.41 -16.45 -3.20
N GLU A 269 -18.32 -16.72 -4.49
CA GLU A 269 -17.45 -17.74 -5.08
C GLU A 269 -16.09 -17.21 -5.55
N VAL A 270 -15.82 -15.89 -5.45
CA VAL A 270 -14.52 -15.33 -5.86
C VAL A 270 -13.42 -15.86 -4.92
N THR A 271 -12.57 -16.74 -5.45
CA THR A 271 -11.51 -17.38 -4.68
C THR A 271 -10.31 -16.46 -4.49
N PHE A 272 -9.46 -16.79 -3.51
CA PHE A 272 -8.18 -16.10 -3.32
C PHE A 272 -7.29 -16.18 -4.57
N GLU A 273 -7.21 -17.35 -5.20
CA GLU A 273 -6.42 -17.57 -6.42
C GLU A 273 -6.92 -16.71 -7.58
N GLN A 274 -8.24 -16.66 -7.81
CA GLN A 274 -8.84 -15.80 -8.84
C GLN A 274 -8.54 -14.32 -8.58
N ALA A 275 -8.66 -13.88 -7.33
CA ALA A 275 -8.36 -12.51 -6.95
C ALA A 275 -6.86 -12.18 -7.09
N GLN A 276 -5.98 -13.13 -6.82
CA GLN A 276 -4.54 -12.99 -7.04
C GLN A 276 -4.23 -12.85 -8.54
N THR A 277 -4.76 -13.71 -9.39
CA THR A 277 -4.58 -13.62 -10.85
C THR A 277 -5.09 -12.29 -11.40
N ALA A 278 -6.26 -11.82 -10.95
CA ALA A 278 -6.80 -10.53 -11.34
C ALA A 278 -5.88 -9.37 -10.96
N LEU A 279 -5.30 -9.42 -9.76
CA LEU A 279 -4.34 -8.44 -9.26
C LEU A 279 -3.04 -8.42 -10.07
N GLU A 280 -2.51 -9.59 -10.45
CA GLU A 280 -1.32 -9.73 -11.29
C GLU A 280 -1.54 -9.12 -12.69
N ILE A 281 -2.64 -9.48 -13.36
CA ILE A 281 -3.03 -8.91 -14.65
C ILE A 281 -3.21 -7.39 -14.55
N ALA A 282 -3.90 -6.90 -13.52
CA ALA A 282 -4.08 -5.46 -13.33
C ALA A 282 -2.73 -4.76 -13.14
N THR A 283 -1.80 -5.37 -12.39
CA THR A 283 -0.44 -4.85 -12.18
C THR A 283 0.31 -4.72 -13.51
N GLU A 284 0.25 -5.74 -14.39
CA GLU A 284 0.89 -5.68 -15.72
C GLU A 284 0.34 -4.54 -16.59
N ILE A 285 -0.99 -4.35 -16.60
CA ILE A 285 -1.64 -3.27 -17.36
C ILE A 285 -1.19 -1.89 -16.83
N ILE A 286 -1.02 -1.77 -15.52
CA ILE A 286 -0.57 -0.53 -14.89
C ILE A 286 0.91 -0.30 -15.15
N GLU A 287 1.75 -1.33 -15.15
CA GLU A 287 3.16 -1.20 -15.52
C GLU A 287 3.31 -0.70 -16.97
N ALA A 288 2.44 -1.14 -17.89
CA ALA A 288 2.40 -0.61 -19.25
C ALA A 288 1.96 0.88 -19.29
N ALA A 289 1.02 1.28 -18.43
CA ALA A 289 0.48 2.64 -18.39
C ALA A 289 1.37 3.61 -17.62
N HIS A 290 1.98 3.17 -16.53
CA HIS A 290 2.70 3.94 -15.51
C HIS A 290 3.91 3.11 -15.04
N PRO A 291 4.94 2.91 -15.90
CA PRO A 291 6.07 2.05 -15.54
C PRO A 291 6.74 2.51 -14.25
N LEU A 292 6.93 1.62 -13.27
CA LEU A 292 7.54 2.00 -11.99
C LEU A 292 8.92 2.62 -12.19
N ALA A 293 9.71 2.07 -13.11
CA ALA A 293 11.03 2.60 -13.44
C ALA A 293 11.01 4.07 -13.91
N SER A 294 9.91 4.54 -14.48
CA SER A 294 9.75 5.95 -14.93
C SER A 294 9.29 6.89 -13.81
N LEU A 295 8.72 6.33 -12.75
CA LEU A 295 8.17 7.10 -11.62
C LEU A 295 9.16 7.22 -10.46
N LEU A 296 10.19 6.39 -10.46
CA LEU A 296 11.18 6.34 -9.40
C LEU A 296 12.44 7.10 -9.82
N PRO A 297 13.05 7.84 -8.88
CA PRO A 297 14.33 8.49 -9.15
C PRO A 297 15.38 7.44 -9.52
N SER A 298 16.14 7.70 -10.59
CA SER A 298 17.21 6.81 -11.01
C SER A 298 18.25 6.70 -9.90
N SER A 299 18.53 5.46 -9.47
CA SER A 299 19.62 5.17 -8.54
C SER A 299 20.93 5.70 -9.15
N ARG A 300 21.52 6.73 -8.53
CA ARG A 300 22.89 7.16 -8.85
C ARG A 300 23.89 6.35 -8.04
#